data_AF-A0A2N0PTS6-F1
#
_entry.id   AF-A0A2N0PTS6-F1
#
_cell.length_a   1.000
_cell.length_b   1.000
_cell.length_c   1.000
_cell.angle_alpha   90.00
_cell.angle_beta   90.00
_cell.angle_gamma   90.00
#
_symmetry.space_group_name_H-M   'P 1'
#
loop_
_entity.id
_entity.type
_entity.pdbx_description
1 polymer ?
#
loop_
_entity_poly.entity_id
_entity_poly.type
_entity_poly.pdbx_seq_one_letter_code
_entity_poly.pdbx_strand_id
1 'polypeptide(L)'
;MSNKTPKKAKGREFKPREPYTHRLRKILEDYPDGSQVLREILQNSDDAKSTEQIFILDHNTYPKDNLFEPDLDNYKRTDLKLDRYQGPALLAKNNTIFEERDFQSLLKLADSEKRDQYDKIGVMGVGFNSIYHITDSPSFITGDKYVILDPHEWYFNGGVEFDFVDEKLYDEYPNQFAPFRIPCDKSFKGTIFRYPLRTDDDSIDSDISKKIYKPDEILAMFQKF
;
A
#
# COMPACT_ATOMS: atom_id res chain seq x y z
N MET A 1 -49.25 -44.19 6.18
CA MET A 1 -49.02 -42.75 6.42
C MET A 1 -47.60 -42.42 5.98
N SER A 2 -47.43 -41.60 4.93
CA SER A 2 -46.10 -41.24 4.41
C SER A 2 -45.59 -40.00 5.15
N ASN A 3 -44.54 -40.17 5.96
CA ASN A 3 -43.82 -39.07 6.60
C ASN A 3 -42.99 -38.34 5.53
N LYS A 4 -43.52 -37.24 4.99
CA LYS A 4 -42.71 -36.31 4.18
C LYS A 4 -41.81 -35.51 5.11
N THR A 5 -40.52 -35.80 5.07
CA THR A 5 -39.48 -35.01 5.75
C THR A 5 -39.54 -33.57 5.24
N PRO A 6 -39.62 -32.55 6.12
CA PRO A 6 -39.69 -31.16 5.68
C PRO A 6 -38.40 -30.79 4.94
N LYS A 7 -38.57 -30.26 3.73
CA LYS A 7 -37.47 -29.84 2.85
C LYS A 7 -36.80 -28.62 3.50
N LYS A 8 -35.55 -28.77 3.94
CA LYS A 8 -34.79 -27.66 4.53
C LYS A 8 -34.68 -26.50 3.53
N ALA A 9 -34.92 -25.28 4.01
CA ALA A 9 -34.73 -24.07 3.21
C ALA A 9 -33.26 -23.95 2.81
N LYS A 10 -33.01 -23.60 1.55
CA LYS A 10 -31.68 -23.25 1.06
C LYS A 10 -31.49 -21.75 1.24
N GLY A 11 -30.52 -21.37 2.06
CA GLY A 11 -30.08 -19.99 2.22
C GLY A 11 -28.59 -19.87 1.92
N ARG A 12 -28.14 -18.67 1.53
CA ARG A 12 -26.73 -18.33 1.51
C ARG A 12 -26.37 -17.78 2.89
N GLU A 13 -25.52 -18.49 3.61
CA GLU A 13 -24.90 -17.96 4.83
C GLU A 13 -23.84 -16.93 4.42
N PHE A 14 -23.73 -15.85 5.17
CA PHE A 14 -22.65 -14.88 5.05
C PHE A 14 -22.22 -14.43 6.45
N LYS A 15 -20.93 -14.14 6.60
CA LYS A 15 -20.36 -13.54 7.79
C LYS A 15 -19.80 -12.18 7.37
N PRO A 16 -20.31 -11.05 7.88
CA PRO A 16 -19.74 -9.74 7.60
C PRO A 16 -18.27 -9.69 8.04
N ARG A 17 -17.40 -9.14 7.20
CA ARG A 17 -16.01 -8.77 7.56
C ARG A 17 -15.95 -7.27 7.85
N GLU A 18 -15.13 -6.89 8.84
CA GLU A 18 -14.79 -5.47 9.05
C GLU A 18 -13.86 -5.02 7.92
N PRO A 19 -14.10 -3.84 7.29
CA PRO A 19 -13.20 -3.30 6.27
C PRO A 19 -11.78 -3.10 6.81
N TYR A 20 -10.77 -3.39 5.99
CA TYR A 20 -9.37 -3.21 6.39
C TYR A 20 -9.05 -1.75 6.72
N THR A 21 -9.67 -0.79 6.01
CA THR A 21 -9.55 0.65 6.27
C THR A 21 -9.89 1.04 7.71
N HIS A 22 -10.95 0.47 8.29
CA HIS A 22 -11.34 0.74 9.68
C HIS A 22 -10.30 0.26 10.69
N ARG A 23 -9.65 -0.87 10.39
CA ARG A 23 -8.57 -1.40 11.23
C ARG A 23 -7.34 -0.51 11.15
N LEU A 24 -6.95 -0.08 9.94
CA LEU A 24 -5.86 0.87 9.74
C LEU A 24 -6.10 2.15 10.52
N ARG A 25 -7.29 2.74 10.40
CA ARG A 25 -7.67 3.94 11.16
C ARG A 25 -7.45 3.78 12.67
N LYS A 26 -7.90 2.66 13.25
CA LYS A 26 -7.69 2.39 14.69
C LYS A 26 -6.20 2.27 15.04
N ILE A 27 -5.40 1.63 14.18
CA ILE A 27 -3.95 1.54 14.38
C ILE A 27 -3.33 2.95 14.37
N LEU A 28 -3.76 3.82 13.45
CA LEU A 28 -3.27 5.20 13.38
C LEU A 28 -3.66 6.06 14.58
N GLU A 29 -4.75 5.74 15.29
CA GLU A 29 -5.14 6.41 16.55
C GLU A 29 -4.18 6.07 17.70
N ASP A 30 -3.63 4.85 17.73
CA ASP A 30 -2.74 4.37 18.78
C ASP A 30 -1.25 4.61 18.47
N TYR A 31 -0.88 4.78 17.18
CA TYR A 31 0.50 4.92 16.74
C TYR A 31 0.86 6.37 16.40
N PRO A 32 1.92 6.94 17.01
CA PRO A 32 2.31 8.32 16.77
C PRO A 32 2.77 8.52 15.32
N ASP A 33 2.44 9.69 14.79
CA ASP A 33 2.80 10.11 13.44
C ASP A 33 4.11 10.91 13.39
N GLY A 34 4.40 11.57 12.26
CA GLY A 34 5.60 12.36 12.08
C GLY A 34 6.86 11.50 11.93
N SER A 35 7.99 11.92 12.53
CA SER A 35 9.30 11.27 12.33
C SER A 35 9.34 9.81 12.76
N GLN A 36 8.38 9.34 13.57
CA GLN A 36 8.27 7.91 13.90
C GLN A 36 8.03 7.06 12.65
N VAL A 37 7.25 7.54 11.67
CA VAL A 37 7.00 6.82 10.42
C VAL A 37 8.31 6.49 9.70
N LEU A 38 9.28 7.41 9.71
CA LEU A 38 10.60 7.20 9.12
C LEU A 38 11.42 6.16 9.88
N ARG A 39 11.27 6.11 11.22
CA ARG A 39 11.93 5.10 12.07
C ARG A 39 11.38 3.71 11.79
N GLU A 40 10.07 3.57 11.58
CA GLU A 40 9.45 2.29 11.21
C GLU A 40 9.92 1.81 9.83
N ILE A 41 10.02 2.71 8.84
CA ILE A 41 10.56 2.35 7.52
C ILE A 41 12.04 1.94 7.61
N LEU A 42 12.84 2.64 8.43
CA LEU A 42 14.23 2.25 8.66
C LEU A 42 14.32 0.88 9.33
N GLN A 43 13.48 0.61 10.34
CA GLN A 43 13.45 -0.68 11.02
C GLN A 43 13.08 -1.82 10.06
N ASN A 44 12.09 -1.62 9.18
CA ASN A 44 11.76 -2.62 8.15
C ASN A 44 12.96 -2.93 7.24
N SER A 45 13.79 -1.92 6.94
CA SER A 45 15.00 -2.11 6.14
C SER A 45 16.09 -2.85 6.90
N ASP A 46 16.25 -2.57 8.20
CA ASP A 46 17.17 -3.28 9.10
C ASP A 46 16.75 -4.75 9.30
N ASP A 47 15.45 -5.00 9.50
CA ASP A 47 14.89 -6.36 9.62
C ASP A 47 15.08 -7.18 8.34
N ALA A 48 14.97 -6.51 7.18
CA ALA A 48 15.31 -7.07 5.87
C ALA A 48 16.83 -7.18 5.63
N LYS A 49 17.67 -6.82 6.61
CA LYS A 49 19.14 -6.82 6.54
C LYS A 49 19.70 -5.97 5.41
N SER A 50 18.99 -4.91 5.05
CA SER A 50 19.50 -3.90 4.12
C SER A 50 20.69 -3.19 4.73
N THR A 51 21.70 -2.88 3.92
CA THR A 51 22.87 -2.10 4.38
C THR A 51 22.69 -0.61 4.12
N GLU A 52 21.60 -0.22 3.44
CA GLU A 52 21.32 1.16 3.06
C GLU A 52 19.82 1.44 3.14
N GLN A 53 19.46 2.65 3.58
CA GLN A 53 18.11 3.18 3.48
C GLN A 53 18.20 4.65 3.03
N ILE A 54 17.59 4.96 1.89
CA ILE A 54 17.55 6.30 1.30
C ILE A 54 16.11 6.79 1.34
N PHE A 55 15.91 7.92 2.01
CA PHE A 55 14.64 8.66 1.96
C PHE A 55 14.73 9.78 0.93
N ILE A 56 13.70 9.91 0.10
CA ILE A 56 13.60 10.95 -0.93
C ILE A 56 12.25 11.62 -0.77
N LEU A 57 12.24 12.94 -0.60
CA LEU A 57 11.04 13.73 -0.75
C LEU A 57 10.93 14.17 -2.22
N ASP A 58 9.98 13.58 -2.92
CA ASP A 58 9.69 13.90 -4.31
C ASP A 58 8.59 14.97 -4.39
N HIS A 59 8.95 16.15 -4.88
CA HIS A 59 8.03 17.28 -5.06
C HIS A 59 7.34 17.27 -6.44
N ASN A 60 7.66 16.32 -7.32
CA ASN A 60 7.16 16.33 -8.68
C ASN A 60 5.69 15.90 -8.77
N THR A 61 5.04 16.36 -9.84
CA THR A 61 3.76 15.83 -10.32
C THR A 61 4.01 15.22 -11.70
N TYR A 62 3.49 14.02 -11.92
CA TYR A 62 3.73 13.23 -13.13
C TYR A 62 2.50 13.26 -14.06
N PRO A 63 2.67 12.94 -15.35
CA PRO A 63 1.55 12.81 -16.27
C PRO A 63 0.54 11.76 -15.81
N LYS A 64 -0.71 11.91 -16.25
CA LYS A 64 -1.89 11.17 -15.77
C LYS A 64 -2.51 10.25 -16.83
N ASP A 65 -2.01 10.33 -18.05
CA ASP A 65 -2.24 9.44 -19.19
C ASP A 65 -1.38 8.17 -19.05
N ASN A 66 -1.73 7.10 -19.77
CA ASN A 66 -0.97 5.83 -19.78
C ASN A 66 -0.69 5.27 -18.38
N LEU A 67 -1.72 5.29 -17.53
CA LEU A 67 -1.76 4.60 -16.24
C LEU A 67 -2.52 3.28 -16.38
N PHE A 68 -2.43 2.41 -15.38
CA PHE A 68 -3.23 1.19 -15.37
C PHE A 68 -4.72 1.49 -15.37
N GLU A 69 -5.49 0.64 -16.04
CA GLU A 69 -6.95 0.61 -16.00
C GLU A 69 -7.40 -0.67 -15.29
N PRO A 70 -7.76 -0.61 -13.99
CA PRO A 70 -8.15 -1.81 -13.26
C PRO A 70 -9.42 -2.46 -13.84
N ASP A 71 -9.37 -3.77 -14.10
CA ASP A 71 -10.49 -4.53 -14.64
C ASP A 71 -11.39 -5.10 -13.53
N LEU A 72 -11.93 -4.22 -12.68
CA LEU A 72 -12.88 -4.61 -11.62
C LEU A 72 -14.14 -3.74 -11.64
N ASP A 73 -15.28 -4.37 -11.32
CA ASP A 73 -16.57 -3.67 -11.21
C ASP A 73 -16.56 -2.57 -10.14
N ASN A 74 -15.76 -2.71 -9.08
CA ASN A 74 -15.62 -1.69 -8.03
C ASN A 74 -14.98 -0.40 -8.57
N TYR A 75 -13.93 -0.52 -9.40
CA TYR A 75 -13.30 0.63 -10.05
C TYR A 75 -14.30 1.44 -10.90
N LYS A 76 -15.17 0.75 -11.64
CA LYS A 76 -16.25 1.40 -12.42
C LYS A 76 -17.30 2.09 -11.56
N ARG A 77 -17.40 1.75 -10.28
CA ARG A 77 -18.41 2.27 -9.34
C ARG A 77 -17.91 3.45 -8.53
N THR A 78 -16.62 3.51 -8.23
CA THR A 78 -16.04 4.56 -7.39
C THR A 78 -15.78 5.86 -8.17
N ASP A 79 -15.58 5.79 -9.49
CA ASP A 79 -15.13 6.92 -10.35
C ASP A 79 -13.83 7.58 -9.85
N LEU A 80 -13.08 6.84 -9.02
CA LEU A 80 -11.76 7.24 -8.54
C LEU A 80 -10.73 6.69 -9.51
N LYS A 81 -9.82 7.53 -9.99
CA LYS A 81 -8.75 7.16 -10.92
C LYS A 81 -7.41 7.13 -10.21
N LEU A 82 -6.51 6.25 -10.68
CA LEU A 82 -5.14 6.11 -10.16
C LEU A 82 -4.30 7.39 -10.34
N ASP A 83 -4.75 8.32 -11.17
CA ASP A 83 -4.08 9.60 -11.45
C ASP A 83 -3.91 10.51 -10.22
N ARG A 84 -4.70 10.29 -9.15
CA ARG A 84 -4.54 10.94 -7.85
C ARG A 84 -3.18 10.66 -7.20
N TYR A 85 -2.58 9.52 -7.50
CA TYR A 85 -1.30 9.09 -6.92
C TYR A 85 -0.06 9.59 -7.69
N GLN A 86 -0.26 10.39 -8.74
CA GLN A 86 0.80 10.97 -9.57
C GLN A 86 1.38 12.28 -9.00
N GLY A 87 1.00 12.68 -7.78
CA GLY A 87 1.51 13.89 -7.12
C GLY A 87 2.81 13.70 -6.32
N PRO A 88 3.16 14.67 -5.45
CA PRO A 88 4.30 14.56 -4.53
C PRO A 88 4.24 13.29 -3.66
N ALA A 89 5.40 12.79 -3.26
CA ALA A 89 5.49 11.55 -2.48
C ALA A 89 6.73 11.51 -1.58
N LEU A 90 6.63 10.70 -0.52
CA LEU A 90 7.80 10.16 0.16
C LEU A 90 8.22 8.87 -0.56
N LEU A 91 9.49 8.75 -0.94
CA LEU A 91 10.06 7.48 -1.38
C LEU A 91 11.06 6.96 -0.35
N ALA A 92 11.11 5.64 -0.24
CA ALA A 92 12.05 4.92 0.62
C ALA A 92 12.68 3.80 -0.20
N LYS A 93 13.99 3.88 -0.41
CA LYS A 93 14.76 2.93 -1.21
C LYS A 93 15.79 2.21 -0.36
N ASN A 94 15.88 0.90 -0.50
CA ASN A 94 16.87 0.06 0.17
C ASN A 94 17.47 -0.95 -0.83
N ASN A 95 18.55 -1.64 -0.44
CA ASN A 95 19.30 -2.53 -1.33
C ASN A 95 18.98 -4.02 -1.13
N THR A 96 17.88 -4.34 -0.43
CA THR A 96 17.36 -5.71 -0.28
C THR A 96 16.15 -5.91 -1.19
N ILE A 97 16.03 -7.11 -1.76
CA ILE A 97 14.84 -7.55 -2.51
C ILE A 97 13.91 -8.26 -1.51
N PHE A 98 12.64 -7.90 -1.49
CA PHE A 98 11.62 -8.60 -0.72
C PHE A 98 11.43 -10.02 -1.26
N GLU A 99 11.52 -11.00 -0.36
CA GLU A 99 11.23 -12.40 -0.67
C GLU A 99 9.74 -12.70 -0.47
N GLU A 100 9.27 -13.81 -1.00
CA GLU A 100 7.87 -14.25 -0.87
C GLU A 100 7.39 -14.27 0.60
N ARG A 101 8.26 -14.64 1.55
CA ARG A 101 7.93 -14.63 2.99
C ARG A 101 7.60 -13.22 3.51
N ASP A 102 8.22 -12.19 2.95
CA ASP A 102 8.08 -10.80 3.35
C ASP A 102 6.73 -10.28 2.82
N PHE A 103 6.39 -10.65 1.57
CA PHE A 103 5.05 -10.46 0.99
C PHE A 103 3.95 -11.13 1.80
N GLN A 104 4.13 -12.41 2.16
CA GLN A 104 3.15 -13.13 2.97
C GLN A 104 2.97 -12.51 4.35
N SER A 105 4.04 -11.94 4.94
CA SER A 105 3.95 -11.21 6.20
C SER A 105 3.15 -9.91 6.04
N LEU A 106 3.40 -9.16 4.97
CA LEU A 106 2.66 -7.95 4.61
C LEU A 106 1.16 -8.23 4.36
N LEU A 107 0.83 -9.31 3.64
CA LEU A 107 -0.57 -9.71 3.40
C LEU A 107 -1.26 -10.21 4.68
N LYS A 108 -0.56 -10.94 5.55
CA LYS A 108 -1.11 -11.38 6.85
C LYS A 108 -1.38 -10.22 7.80
N LEU A 109 -0.65 -9.12 7.70
CA LEU A 109 -0.98 -7.89 8.44
C LEU A 109 -2.34 -7.35 8.02
N ALA A 110 -2.73 -7.48 6.75
CA ALA A 110 -4.07 -7.09 6.30
C ALA A 110 -5.18 -8.03 6.84
N ASP A 111 -4.95 -9.34 6.85
CA ASP A 111 -5.96 -10.36 7.18
C ASP A 111 -6.06 -10.73 8.68
N SER A 112 -5.15 -10.27 9.54
CA SER A 112 -5.15 -10.63 10.97
C SER A 112 -6.30 -9.99 11.78
N GLU A 113 -7.47 -10.63 11.79
CA GLU A 113 -8.67 -10.25 12.56
C GLU A 113 -8.46 -10.16 14.10
N LYS A 114 -7.28 -10.48 14.64
CA LYS A 114 -7.04 -10.63 16.08
C LYS A 114 -6.06 -9.58 16.62
N ARG A 115 -6.58 -8.70 17.50
CA ARG A 115 -5.81 -7.72 18.27
C ARG A 115 -4.68 -8.35 19.11
N ASP A 116 -4.80 -9.60 19.52
CA ASP A 116 -3.82 -10.25 20.42
C ASP A 116 -2.64 -10.91 19.69
N GLN A 117 -2.55 -10.82 18.36
CA GLN A 117 -1.43 -11.37 17.58
C GLN A 117 -0.37 -10.34 17.19
N TYR A 118 -0.56 -9.06 17.53
CA TYR A 118 0.40 -8.00 17.24
C TYR A 118 1.77 -8.24 17.91
N ASP A 119 1.80 -8.95 19.03
CA ASP A 119 3.03 -9.27 19.78
C ASP A 119 3.92 -10.35 19.10
N LYS A 120 3.50 -10.96 18.00
CA LYS A 120 4.21 -12.07 17.33
C LYS A 120 4.31 -11.94 15.81
N ILE A 121 4.65 -10.76 15.30
CA ILE A 121 4.79 -10.56 13.85
C ILE A 121 6.27 -10.29 13.52
N GLY A 122 6.88 -11.17 12.72
CA GLY A 122 8.27 -11.02 12.26
C GLY A 122 8.40 -10.01 11.12
N VAL A 123 9.63 -9.51 10.88
CA VAL A 123 10.19 -8.65 9.80
C VAL A 123 9.41 -7.40 9.37
N MET A 124 8.08 -7.42 9.34
CA MET A 124 7.22 -6.26 9.19
C MET A 124 6.28 -6.22 10.38
N GLY A 125 6.65 -5.43 11.39
CA GLY A 125 5.80 -5.20 12.54
C GLY A 125 4.57 -4.34 12.19
N VAL A 126 3.73 -4.09 13.20
CA VAL A 126 2.60 -3.13 13.13
C VAL A 126 3.05 -1.75 12.62
N GLY A 127 4.33 -1.42 12.81
CA GLY A 127 5.01 -0.23 12.32
C GLY A 127 4.87 0.03 10.83
N PHE A 128 4.75 -1.00 9.98
CA PHE A 128 4.48 -0.79 8.55
C PHE A 128 3.21 0.02 8.32
N ASN A 129 2.15 -0.21 9.11
CA ASN A 129 0.88 0.49 8.94
C ASN A 129 0.97 2.00 9.27
N SER A 130 2.04 2.46 9.93
CA SER A 130 2.25 3.89 10.21
C SER A 130 2.39 4.74 8.94
N ILE A 131 2.78 4.13 7.81
CA ILE A 131 2.83 4.80 6.50
C ILE A 131 1.47 5.37 6.08
N TYR A 132 0.36 4.81 6.59
CA TYR A 132 -0.97 5.25 6.23
C TYR A 132 -1.36 6.61 6.87
N HIS A 133 -0.54 7.12 7.80
CA HIS A 133 -0.59 8.53 8.17
C HIS A 133 -0.35 9.45 6.96
N ILE A 134 0.47 9.02 6.01
CA ILE A 134 0.95 9.83 4.88
C ILE A 134 0.17 9.54 3.59
N THR A 135 -0.18 8.26 3.34
CA THR A 135 -0.74 7.81 2.06
C THR A 135 -1.93 6.86 2.26
N ASP A 136 -2.80 6.74 1.25
CA ASP A 136 -3.88 5.74 1.23
C ASP A 136 -3.51 4.48 0.44
N SER A 137 -2.65 4.60 -0.57
CA SER A 137 -2.25 3.50 -1.44
C SER A 137 -0.74 3.56 -1.70
N PRO A 138 0.07 2.92 -0.84
CA PRO A 138 1.49 2.78 -1.13
C PRO A 138 1.71 1.81 -2.29
N SER A 139 2.76 2.06 -3.07
CA SER A 139 3.22 1.12 -4.09
C SER A 139 4.72 0.94 -4.03
N PHE A 140 5.24 -0.18 -4.53
CA PHE A 140 6.67 -0.44 -4.49
C PHE A 140 7.14 -1.36 -5.60
N ILE A 141 8.41 -1.22 -5.94
CA ILE A 141 9.13 -2.12 -6.86
C ILE A 141 10.19 -2.87 -6.07
N THR A 142 10.25 -4.19 -6.26
CA THR A 142 11.27 -5.06 -5.67
C THR A 142 11.61 -6.18 -6.64
N GLY A 143 12.88 -6.28 -7.07
CA GLY A 143 13.22 -7.21 -8.14
C GLY A 143 12.43 -6.89 -9.42
N ASP A 144 11.76 -7.90 -9.96
CA ASP A 144 10.85 -7.84 -11.13
C ASP A 144 9.39 -7.54 -10.75
N LYS A 145 9.09 -7.39 -9.46
CA LYS A 145 7.72 -7.17 -8.98
C LYS A 145 7.40 -5.69 -8.85
N TYR A 146 6.20 -5.31 -9.32
CA TYR A 146 5.54 -4.05 -8.99
C TYR A 146 4.26 -4.32 -8.22
N VAL A 147 4.13 -3.73 -7.04
CA VAL A 147 3.03 -4.01 -6.12
C VAL A 147 2.33 -2.72 -5.72
N ILE A 148 1.00 -2.75 -5.74
CA ILE A 148 0.13 -1.68 -5.26
C ILE A 148 -0.70 -2.23 -4.10
N LEU A 149 -0.69 -1.55 -2.96
CA LEU A 149 -1.59 -1.86 -1.85
C LEU A 149 -2.80 -0.94 -1.94
N ASP A 150 -3.99 -1.51 -1.94
CA ASP A 150 -5.25 -0.78 -2.10
C ASP A 150 -6.22 -1.20 -0.98
N PRO A 151 -5.97 -0.75 0.27
CA PRO A 151 -6.78 -1.13 1.42
C PRO A 151 -8.25 -0.71 1.32
N HIS A 152 -8.57 0.32 0.53
CA HIS A 152 -9.95 0.75 0.27
C HIS A 152 -10.67 -0.09 -0.77
N GLU A 153 -9.93 -0.92 -1.51
CA GLU A 153 -10.43 -1.71 -2.63
C GLU A 153 -11.10 -0.85 -3.72
N TRP A 154 -10.57 0.36 -3.94
CA TRP A 154 -11.07 1.28 -4.97
C TRP A 154 -10.75 0.80 -6.39
N TYR A 155 -9.62 0.10 -6.54
CA TYR A 155 -9.03 -0.32 -7.81
C TYR A 155 -8.85 -1.83 -7.87
N PHE A 156 -8.41 -2.45 -6.77
CA PHE A 156 -8.03 -3.86 -6.66
C PHE A 156 -8.68 -4.51 -5.43
N ASN A 157 -8.65 -5.83 -5.32
CA ASN A 157 -9.20 -6.54 -4.16
C ASN A 157 -8.20 -6.54 -2.98
N GLY A 158 -7.89 -5.35 -2.45
CA GLY A 158 -6.96 -5.11 -1.35
C GLY A 158 -5.54 -4.75 -1.81
N GLY A 159 -5.21 -5.08 -3.06
CA GLY A 159 -3.93 -4.81 -3.69
C GLY A 159 -3.70 -5.71 -4.90
N VAL A 160 -2.56 -5.53 -5.57
CA VAL A 160 -2.17 -6.29 -6.75
C VAL A 160 -0.65 -6.37 -6.85
N GLU A 161 -0.16 -7.50 -7.36
CA GLU A 161 1.24 -7.72 -7.71
C GLU A 161 1.33 -8.01 -9.20
N PHE A 162 2.28 -7.38 -9.87
CA PHE A 162 2.61 -7.60 -11.28
C PHE A 162 4.07 -7.98 -11.44
N ASP A 163 4.38 -8.85 -12.38
CA ASP A 163 5.73 -8.93 -12.96
C ASP A 163 5.83 -7.86 -14.04
N PHE A 164 6.48 -6.74 -13.75
CA PHE A 164 6.53 -5.61 -14.70
C PHE A 164 7.53 -5.84 -15.84
N VAL A 165 8.42 -6.82 -15.70
CA VAL A 165 9.48 -7.12 -16.66
C VAL A 165 8.99 -8.10 -17.70
N ASP A 166 8.41 -9.23 -17.28
CA ASP A 166 7.90 -10.26 -18.19
C ASP A 166 6.71 -9.74 -19.02
N GLU A 167 5.80 -9.01 -18.36
CA GLU A 167 4.64 -8.39 -18.99
C GLU A 167 4.97 -7.07 -19.72
N LYS A 168 6.23 -6.60 -19.66
CA LYS A 168 6.71 -5.35 -20.29
C LYS A 168 5.83 -4.13 -20.00
N LEU A 169 5.34 -4.02 -18.77
CA LEU A 169 4.34 -3.01 -18.40
C LEU A 169 4.82 -1.57 -18.60
N TYR A 170 6.13 -1.33 -18.56
CA TYR A 170 6.69 -0.01 -18.82
C TYR A 170 6.42 0.48 -20.26
N ASP A 171 6.36 -0.41 -21.24
CA ASP A 171 6.14 -0.04 -22.65
C ASP A 171 4.71 0.48 -22.88
N GLU A 172 3.74 -0.07 -22.15
CA GLU A 172 2.33 0.28 -22.26
C GLU A 172 1.91 1.40 -21.30
N TYR A 173 2.47 1.40 -20.08
CA TYR A 173 2.09 2.27 -18.96
C TYR A 173 3.27 3.08 -18.40
N PRO A 174 4.07 3.78 -19.23
CA PRO A 174 5.31 4.42 -18.79
C PRO A 174 5.09 5.44 -17.66
N ASN A 175 3.95 6.13 -17.64
CA ASN A 175 3.63 7.14 -16.64
C ASN A 175 3.26 6.52 -15.27
N GLN A 176 2.85 5.25 -15.21
CA GLN A 176 2.66 4.51 -13.96
C GLN A 176 3.99 4.29 -13.24
N PHE A 177 5.08 4.12 -13.99
CA PHE A 177 6.42 3.80 -13.48
C PHE A 177 7.34 5.02 -13.36
N ALA A 178 7.09 6.07 -14.16
CA ALA A 178 7.86 7.32 -14.12
C ALA A 178 8.14 7.86 -12.70
N PRO A 179 7.20 7.78 -11.74
CA PRO A 179 7.44 8.28 -10.38
C PRO A 179 8.51 7.55 -9.57
N PHE A 180 8.89 6.34 -9.96
CA PHE A 180 9.96 5.59 -9.28
C PHE A 180 11.36 6.05 -9.68
N ARG A 181 11.50 6.74 -10.83
CA ARG A 181 12.77 7.29 -11.33
C ARG A 181 13.91 6.26 -11.41
N ILE A 182 13.55 4.99 -11.68
CA ILE A 182 14.48 3.90 -11.96
C ILE A 182 14.21 3.34 -13.36
N PRO A 183 15.21 2.70 -14.00
CA PRO A 183 14.96 1.92 -15.20
C PRO A 183 13.97 0.79 -14.89
N CYS A 184 12.85 0.75 -15.60
CA CYS A 184 11.80 -0.26 -15.45
C CYS A 184 11.75 -1.23 -16.64
N ASP A 185 12.84 -1.33 -17.39
CA ASP A 185 13.07 -2.28 -18.49
C ASP A 185 13.63 -3.63 -17.99
N LYS A 186 13.96 -3.73 -16.70
CA LYS A 186 14.59 -4.89 -16.07
C LYS A 186 14.35 -4.91 -14.56
N SER A 187 14.63 -6.06 -13.97
CA SER A 187 14.58 -6.26 -12.52
C SER A 187 15.45 -5.25 -11.75
N PHE A 188 14.86 -4.64 -10.73
CA PHE A 188 15.50 -3.69 -9.83
C PHE A 188 16.24 -4.40 -8.70
N LYS A 189 17.52 -4.08 -8.52
CA LYS A 189 18.37 -4.67 -7.47
C LYS A 189 18.17 -3.99 -6.12
N GLY A 190 17.02 -4.20 -5.52
CA GLY A 190 16.63 -3.64 -4.22
C GLY A 190 15.13 -3.47 -4.13
N THR A 191 14.70 -2.65 -3.18
CA THR A 191 13.29 -2.27 -3.01
C THR A 191 13.16 -0.76 -3.00
N ILE A 192 12.17 -0.23 -3.72
CA ILE A 192 11.80 1.19 -3.65
C ILE A 192 10.30 1.31 -3.41
N PHE A 193 9.96 1.86 -2.25
CA PHE A 193 8.61 2.26 -1.91
C PHE A 193 8.34 3.67 -2.37
N ARG A 194 7.09 3.89 -2.79
CA ARG A 194 6.51 5.19 -3.06
C ARG A 194 5.24 5.33 -2.23
N TYR A 195 5.20 6.40 -1.45
CA TYR A 195 4.08 6.81 -0.61
C TYR A 195 3.55 8.16 -1.12
N PRO A 196 2.64 8.16 -2.13
CA PRO A 196 2.01 9.39 -2.61
C PRO A 196 1.34 10.13 -1.45
N LEU A 197 1.62 11.42 -1.29
CA LEU A 197 1.05 12.19 -0.19
C LEU A 197 -0.46 12.36 -0.41
N ARG A 198 -1.24 12.03 0.62
CA ARG A 198 -2.70 12.21 0.60
C ARG A 198 -3.05 13.66 0.23
N THR A 199 -3.90 13.84 -0.77
CA THR A 199 -4.41 15.14 -1.19
C THR A 199 -5.65 15.56 -0.40
N ASP A 200 -6.09 16.80 -0.57
CA ASP A 200 -7.37 17.28 -0.02
C ASP A 200 -8.55 16.43 -0.53
N ASP A 201 -8.57 16.08 -1.82
CA ASP A 201 -9.60 15.24 -2.42
C ASP A 201 -9.56 13.81 -1.85
N ASP A 202 -8.37 13.21 -1.73
CA ASP A 202 -8.21 11.89 -1.12
C ASP A 202 -8.69 11.86 0.32
N SER A 203 -8.47 12.95 1.07
CA SER A 203 -8.91 13.06 2.45
C SER A 203 -10.43 13.02 2.57
N ILE A 204 -11.19 13.49 1.59
CA ILE A 204 -12.66 13.42 1.60
C ILE A 204 -13.10 11.96 1.50
N ASP A 205 -12.51 11.21 0.59
CA ASP A 205 -12.89 9.83 0.28
C ASP A 205 -12.29 8.80 1.26
N SER A 206 -11.14 9.09 1.89
CA SER A 206 -10.40 8.10 2.66
C SER A 206 -11.06 7.72 3.99
N ASP A 207 -11.40 6.44 4.15
CA ASP A 207 -11.80 5.85 5.43
C ASP A 207 -10.64 5.60 6.42
N ILE A 208 -9.39 5.75 5.99
CA ILE A 208 -8.20 5.48 6.81
C ILE A 208 -7.81 6.71 7.63
N SER A 209 -7.63 7.85 6.98
CA SER A 209 -7.20 9.09 7.64
C SER A 209 -7.68 10.32 6.89
N LYS A 210 -8.04 11.36 7.66
CA LYS A 210 -8.36 12.69 7.15
C LYS A 210 -7.17 13.65 7.24
N LYS A 211 -6.06 13.21 7.85
CA LYS A 211 -4.86 14.03 8.00
C LYS A 211 -4.06 14.03 6.70
N ILE A 212 -3.65 15.23 6.30
CA ILE A 212 -2.83 15.50 5.12
C ILE A 212 -1.44 15.90 5.60
N TYR A 213 -0.42 15.40 4.90
CA TYR A 213 0.96 15.85 5.04
C TYR A 213 1.38 16.61 3.79
N LYS A 214 1.77 17.87 3.96
CA LYS A 214 2.40 18.66 2.89
C LYS A 214 3.88 18.29 2.76
N PRO A 215 4.51 18.50 1.58
CA PRO A 215 5.93 18.25 1.42
C PRO A 215 6.80 18.93 2.49
N ASP A 216 6.48 20.16 2.91
CA ASP A 216 7.21 20.88 3.96
C ASP A 216 7.13 20.19 5.33
N GLU A 217 6.02 19.49 5.62
CA GLU A 217 5.87 18.72 6.86
C GLU A 217 6.71 17.44 6.81
N ILE A 218 6.79 16.78 5.64
CA ILE A 218 7.71 15.65 5.43
C ILE A 218 9.16 16.11 5.53
N LEU A 219 9.50 17.28 4.98
CA LEU A 219 10.83 17.86 5.14
C LEU A 219 11.15 18.15 6.61
N ALA A 220 10.19 18.67 7.37
CA ALA A 220 10.34 18.84 8.81
C ALA A 220 10.51 17.51 9.56
N MET A 221 9.90 16.42 9.08
CA MET A 221 10.17 15.08 9.61
C MET A 221 11.61 14.64 9.34
N PHE A 222 12.14 14.88 8.14
CA PHE A 222 13.54 14.58 7.82
C PHE A 222 14.52 15.35 8.71
N GLN A 223 14.24 16.62 9.00
CA GLN A 223 15.10 17.44 9.85
C GLN A 223 15.10 17.01 11.33
N LYS A 224 14.05 16.33 11.78
CA LYS A 224 13.89 15.82 13.15
C LYS A 224 14.35 14.38 13.32
N PHE A 225 14.56 13.65 12.22
CA PHE A 225 14.90 12.24 12.21
C PHE A 225 16.33 12.01 12.70
#